data_AF-A0A7W0SCP8-F1
#
_entry.id   AF-A0A7W0SCP8-F1
#
_cell.length_a   1.000
_cell.length_b   1.000
_cell.length_c   1.000
_cell.angle_alpha   90.00
_cell.angle_beta   90.00
_cell.angle_gamma   90.00
#
_symmetry.space_group_name_H-M   'P 1'
#
loop_
_entity.id
_entity.type
_entity.pdbx_description
1 polymer ?
#
loop_
_entity_poly.entity_id
_entity_poly.type
_entity_poly.pdbx_seq_one_letter_code
_entity_poly.pdbx_strand_id
1 'polypeptide(L)'
;TKQCERARIMEIDAVASLPDYIAGVSDDTGLRLMFSEKGGDALPEGGSKKVTALVGPKGGWDDFEIELATNGGFHPVKLGSRIMRAETAAITFAALLQFRFGDLN
;
A
#
# COMPACT_ATOMS: atom_id res chain seq x y z
N THR A 1 -10.66 17.10 -5.58
CA THR A 1 -11.79 17.64 -4.80
C THR A 1 -12.63 18.57 -5.66
N LYS A 2 -12.04 19.57 -6.35
CA LYS A 2 -12.72 20.32 -7.43
C LYS A 2 -12.65 19.63 -8.81
N GLN A 3 -11.46 19.29 -9.31
CA GLN A 3 -11.30 18.76 -10.68
C GLN A 3 -11.70 17.27 -10.81
N CYS A 4 -11.56 16.49 -9.74
CA CYS A 4 -12.05 15.11 -9.67
C CYS A 4 -13.36 14.97 -8.88
N GLU A 5 -14.02 16.09 -8.57
CA GLU A 5 -15.37 16.17 -7.95
C GLU A 5 -15.59 15.38 -6.65
N ARG A 6 -14.52 14.95 -5.97
CA ARG A 6 -14.61 14.27 -4.67
C ARG A 6 -15.08 15.24 -3.58
N ALA A 7 -16.23 14.91 -2.97
CA ALA A 7 -16.81 15.64 -1.83
C ALA A 7 -16.06 15.41 -0.50
N ARG A 8 -15.29 14.31 -0.38
CA ARG A 8 -14.43 14.03 0.78
C ARG A 8 -12.98 14.36 0.46
N ILE A 9 -12.34 15.13 1.34
CA ILE A 9 -10.92 15.49 1.26
C ILE A 9 -10.07 14.32 1.78
N MET A 10 -8.93 14.06 1.13
CA MET A 10 -7.93 13.12 1.61
C MET A 10 -7.22 13.72 2.83
N GLU A 11 -7.19 12.94 3.91
CA GLU A 11 -6.43 13.30 5.12
C GLU A 11 -4.95 13.02 4.86
N ILE A 12 -4.08 13.95 5.28
CA ILE A 12 -2.63 13.82 5.21
C ILE A 12 -2.13 13.90 6.65
N ASP A 13 -1.65 12.78 7.17
CA ASP A 13 -1.13 12.69 8.53
C ASP A 13 0.26 13.33 8.65
N ALA A 14 0.68 13.58 9.89
CA ALA A 14 2.05 14.01 10.17
C ALA A 14 3.05 12.91 9.77
N VAL A 15 4.27 13.33 9.40
CA VAL A 15 5.35 12.41 9.06
C VAL A 15 5.67 11.52 10.27
N ALA A 16 5.79 10.22 10.03
CA ALA A 16 6.17 9.22 11.02
C ALA A 16 7.27 8.31 10.47
N SER A 17 8.02 7.67 11.37
CA SER A 17 8.92 6.58 10.99
C SER A 17 8.12 5.34 10.62
N LEU A 18 8.68 4.44 9.80
CA LEU A 18 8.01 3.18 9.46
C LEU A 18 7.68 2.32 10.71
N PRO A 19 8.60 2.13 11.69
CA PRO A 19 8.27 1.44 12.93
C PRO A 19 7.12 2.06 13.70
N ASP A 20 7.12 3.39 13.88
CA ASP A 20 6.05 4.07 14.62
C ASP A 20 4.72 3.97 13.88
N TYR A 21 4.75 4.07 12.56
CA TYR A 21 3.56 3.90 11.73
C TYR A 21 2.97 2.50 11.91
N ILE A 22 3.78 1.43 11.75
CA ILE A 22 3.33 0.05 11.87
C ILE A 22 2.76 -0.23 13.28
N ALA A 23 3.44 0.25 14.32
CA ALA A 23 2.97 0.11 15.70
C ALA A 23 1.65 0.87 15.96
N GLY A 24 1.43 1.97 15.24
CA GLY A 24 0.21 2.78 15.32
C GLY A 24 -0.95 2.29 14.45
N VAL A 25 -0.74 1.34 13.53
CA VAL A 25 -1.82 0.78 12.72
C VAL A 25 -2.78 0.02 13.64
N SER A 26 -4.02 0.52 13.75
CA SER A 26 -5.07 -0.13 14.52
C SER A 26 -5.24 -1.59 14.10
N ASP A 27 -5.49 -2.46 15.08
CA ASP A 27 -5.80 -3.88 14.86
C ASP A 27 -7.23 -4.05 14.33
N ASP A 28 -7.49 -3.44 13.18
CA ASP A 28 -8.68 -3.66 12.40
C ASP A 28 -8.51 -4.88 11.50
N THR A 29 -9.63 -5.49 11.12
CA THR A 29 -9.68 -6.62 10.17
C THR A 29 -9.41 -6.17 8.73
N GLY A 30 -8.70 -5.06 8.53
CA GLY A 30 -8.36 -4.50 7.23
C GLY A 30 -7.23 -5.27 6.56
N LEU A 31 -7.20 -5.22 5.23
CA LEU A 31 -6.14 -5.84 4.45
C LEU A 31 -4.91 -4.93 4.45
N ARG A 32 -3.76 -5.45 4.89
CA ARG A 32 -2.49 -4.71 4.92
C ARG A 32 -1.58 -5.25 3.82
N LEU A 33 -1.16 -4.39 2.90
CA LEU A 33 -0.34 -4.76 1.75
C LEU A 33 0.89 -3.86 1.65
N MET A 34 2.01 -4.41 1.22
CA MET A 34 3.17 -3.59 0.86
C MET A 34 3.63 -3.91 -0.56
N PHE A 35 3.84 -2.89 -1.38
CA PHE A 35 4.48 -3.12 -2.67
C PHE A 35 5.95 -3.45 -2.45
N SER A 36 6.42 -4.59 -2.96
CA SER A 36 7.83 -4.95 -2.92
C SER A 36 8.34 -5.35 -4.31
N GLU A 37 9.48 -4.75 -4.69
CA GLU A 37 10.21 -5.08 -5.92
C GLU A 37 11.06 -6.35 -5.76
N LYS A 38 11.38 -6.72 -4.51
CA LYS A 38 12.19 -7.91 -4.17
C LYS A 38 11.40 -9.21 -4.23
N GLY A 39 10.07 -9.15 -4.22
CA GLY A 39 9.21 -10.34 -4.23
C GLY A 39 7.85 -10.06 -3.62
N GLY A 40 7.02 -11.09 -3.52
CA GLY A 40 5.66 -10.99 -3.01
C GLY A 40 4.66 -11.67 -3.93
N ASP A 41 3.47 -11.87 -3.40
CA ASP A 41 2.39 -12.57 -4.08
C ASP A 41 1.60 -11.62 -5.00
N ALA A 42 0.66 -12.21 -5.75
CA ALA A 42 -0.34 -11.44 -6.45
C ALA A 42 -1.31 -10.77 -5.45
N LEU A 43 -2.04 -9.75 -5.92
CA LEU A 43 -3.08 -9.13 -5.10
C LEU A 43 -4.14 -10.17 -4.71
N PRO A 44 -4.56 -10.22 -3.43
CA PRO A 44 -5.46 -11.25 -2.92
C PRO A 44 -6.87 -11.10 -3.49
N GLU A 45 -7.51 -12.21 -3.86
CA GLU A 45 -8.79 -12.25 -4.58
C GLU A 45 -10.02 -11.86 -3.72
N GLY A 46 -9.90 -11.87 -2.39
CA GLY A 46 -10.99 -11.53 -1.46
C GLY A 46 -11.17 -10.03 -1.24
N GLY A 47 -12.42 -9.57 -1.08
CA GLY A 47 -12.73 -8.15 -0.86
C GLY A 47 -12.47 -7.67 0.57
N SER A 48 -11.94 -6.45 0.71
CA SER A 48 -11.87 -5.74 1.99
C SER A 48 -12.48 -4.35 1.87
N LYS A 49 -13.21 -3.91 2.90
CA LYS A 49 -13.73 -2.53 3.01
C LYS A 49 -12.66 -1.53 3.41
N LYS A 50 -11.52 -2.00 3.94
CA LYS A 50 -10.39 -1.18 4.37
C LYS A 50 -9.09 -1.81 3.90
N VAL A 51 -8.28 -1.04 3.19
CA VAL A 51 -6.96 -1.46 2.74
C VAL A 51 -5.94 -0.44 3.21
N THR A 52 -4.88 -0.92 3.85
CA THR A 52 -3.70 -0.13 4.18
C THR A 52 -2.58 -0.58 3.26
N ALA A 53 -2.02 0.34 2.47
CA ALA A 53 -1.03 0.03 1.46
C ALA A 53 0.27 0.82 1.69
N LEU A 54 1.40 0.13 1.75
CA LEU A 54 2.73 0.74 1.83
C LEU A 54 3.39 0.77 0.45
N VAL A 55 4.02 1.91 0.13
CA VAL A 55 4.82 2.13 -1.07
C VAL A 55 6.20 2.60 -0.66
N GLY A 56 7.23 1.90 -1.13
CA GLY A 56 8.61 2.15 -0.74
C GLY A 56 9.22 3.40 -1.39
N PRO A 57 10.35 3.88 -0.86
CA PRO A 57 11.11 4.98 -1.45
C PRO A 57 11.76 4.54 -2.77
N LYS A 58 12.42 5.49 -3.46
CA LYS A 58 13.10 5.24 -4.74
C LYS A 58 14.16 4.12 -4.68
N GLY A 59 14.77 3.90 -3.51
CA GLY A 59 15.78 2.86 -3.28
C GLY A 59 15.21 1.49 -2.96
N GLY A 60 13.88 1.34 -2.96
CA GLY A 60 13.21 0.12 -2.51
C GLY A 60 13.12 0.01 -1.00
N TRP A 61 12.71 -1.16 -0.56
CA TRP A 61 12.74 -1.56 0.85
C TRP A 61 14.01 -2.34 1.16
N ASP A 62 14.62 -2.07 2.30
CA ASP A 62 15.62 -2.98 2.84
C ASP A 62 14.96 -4.23 3.45
N ASP A 63 15.77 -5.24 3.78
CA ASP A 63 15.25 -6.52 4.27
C ASP A 63 14.63 -6.38 5.68
N PHE A 64 15.15 -5.45 6.49
CA PHE A 64 14.62 -5.16 7.81
C PHE A 64 13.25 -4.48 7.74
N GLU A 65 13.04 -3.56 6.81
CA GLU A 65 11.76 -2.90 6.57
C GLU A 65 10.68 -3.89 6.09
N ILE A 66 11.05 -4.84 5.22
CA ILE A 66 10.14 -5.90 4.77
C ILE A 66 9.76 -6.82 5.93
N GLU A 67 10.74 -7.24 6.74
CA GLU A 67 10.49 -8.09 7.91
C GLU A 67 9.61 -7.36 8.93
N LEU A 68 9.92 -6.09 9.23
CA LEU A 68 9.15 -5.25 10.14
C LEU A 68 7.69 -5.09 9.68
N ALA A 69 7.48 -4.80 8.40
CA ALA A 69 6.14 -4.70 7.82
C ALA A 69 5.40 -6.04 7.87
N THR A 70 6.08 -7.15 7.53
CA THR A 70 5.50 -8.50 7.56
C THR A 70 5.08 -8.89 8.98
N ASN A 71 5.92 -8.60 9.98
CA ASN A 71 5.59 -8.80 11.40
C ASN A 71 4.45 -7.90 11.87
N GLY A 72 4.29 -6.72 11.24
CA GLY A 72 3.12 -5.84 11.38
C GLY A 72 1.88 -6.30 10.60
N GLY A 73 1.89 -7.48 10.00
CA GLY A 73 0.78 -8.07 9.25
C GLY A 73 0.64 -7.56 7.82
N PHE A 74 1.60 -6.83 7.27
CA PHE A 74 1.59 -6.43 5.86
C PHE A 74 2.01 -7.60 4.97
N HIS A 75 1.24 -7.84 3.92
CA HIS A 75 1.57 -8.85 2.91
C HIS A 75 2.33 -8.21 1.74
N PRO A 76 3.56 -8.67 1.44
CA PRO A 76 4.29 -8.22 0.27
C PRO A 76 3.59 -8.62 -1.02
N VAL A 77 3.38 -7.64 -1.92
CA VAL A 77 2.80 -7.82 -3.24
C VAL A 77 3.72 -7.31 -4.33
N LYS A 78 3.79 -8.05 -5.43
CA LYS A 78 4.63 -7.72 -6.58
C LYS A 78 3.80 -7.18 -7.74
N LEU A 79 4.15 -5.99 -8.24
CA LEU A 79 3.47 -5.33 -9.37
C LEU A 79 4.17 -5.65 -10.70
N GLY A 80 4.06 -6.91 -11.12
CA GLY A 80 4.65 -7.40 -12.37
C GLY A 80 6.17 -7.58 -12.30
N SER A 81 6.81 -7.73 -13.46
CA SER A 81 8.24 -8.08 -13.54
C SER A 81 9.21 -6.89 -13.58
N ARG A 82 8.71 -5.66 -13.67
CA ARG A 82 9.50 -4.45 -13.86
C ARG A 82 9.59 -3.66 -12.56
N ILE A 83 10.77 -3.13 -12.27
CA ILE A 83 10.94 -2.16 -11.19
C ILE A 83 10.29 -0.85 -11.61
N MET A 84 9.38 -0.35 -10.79
CA MET A 84 8.68 0.92 -11.01
C MET A 84 9.33 2.02 -10.17
N ARG A 85 9.32 3.26 -10.69
CA ARG A 85 9.64 4.42 -9.85
C ARG A 85 8.58 4.59 -8.76
N ALA A 86 8.96 5.10 -7.60
CA ALA A 86 8.08 5.18 -6.43
C ALA A 86 6.75 5.88 -6.74
N GLU A 87 6.77 6.97 -7.50
CA GLU A 87 5.57 7.72 -7.89
C GLU A 87 4.66 6.90 -8.81
N THR A 88 5.25 6.15 -9.74
CA THR A 88 4.53 5.25 -10.64
C THR A 88 3.95 4.06 -9.89
N ALA A 89 4.71 3.50 -8.94
CA ALA A 89 4.24 2.42 -8.07
C ALA A 89 3.04 2.88 -7.24
N ALA A 90 3.09 4.07 -6.63
CA ALA A 90 1.99 4.62 -5.84
C ALA A 90 0.69 4.77 -6.64
N ILE A 91 0.75 5.40 -7.82
CA ILE A 91 -0.43 5.60 -8.68
C ILE A 91 -0.95 4.25 -9.20
N THR A 92 -0.05 3.37 -9.65
CA THR A 92 -0.44 2.05 -10.16
C THR A 92 -1.08 1.20 -9.07
N PHE A 93 -0.51 1.19 -7.87
CA PHE A 93 -1.01 0.40 -6.77
C PHE A 93 -2.40 0.91 -6.35
N ALA A 94 -2.58 2.23 -6.22
CA ALA A 94 -3.89 2.81 -5.94
C ALA A 94 -4.93 2.43 -7.01
N ALA A 95 -4.57 2.47 -8.30
CA ALA A 95 -5.46 2.08 -9.39
C ALA A 95 -5.83 0.58 -9.33
N LEU A 96 -4.87 -0.30 -9.06
CA LEU A 96 -5.13 -1.74 -8.93
C LEU A 96 -5.98 -2.07 -7.71
N LEU A 97 -5.78 -1.38 -6.59
CA LEU A 97 -6.62 -1.53 -5.41
C LEU A 97 -8.06 -1.06 -5.68
N GLN A 98 -8.24 0.05 -6.41
CA GLN A 98 -9.59 0.48 -6.81
C GLN A 98 -10.23 -0.46 -7.85
N PHE A 99 -9.44 -1.02 -8.76
CA PHE A 99 -9.93 -2.02 -9.71
C PHE A 99 -10.37 -3.31 -9.01
N ARG A 100 -9.64 -3.73 -7.99
CA ARG A 100 -9.90 -5.00 -7.31
C ARG A 100 -10.93 -4.88 -6.19
N PHE A 101 -10.90 -3.80 -5.42
CA PHE A 101 -11.67 -3.65 -4.18
C PHE A 101 -12.59 -2.42 -4.16
N GLY A 102 -12.48 -1.55 -5.16
CA GLY A 102 -13.17 -0.26 -5.24
C GLY A 102 -14.19 -0.20 -6.36
N ASP A 103 -14.23 0.95 -7.03
CA ASP A 103 -15.23 1.34 -8.01
C ASP A 103 -14.68 1.50 -9.45
N LEU A 104 -13.44 1.09 -9.68
CA LEU A 104 -12.81 1.15 -11.01
C LEU A 104 -13.09 -0.16 -11.77
N ASN A 105 -13.60 -0.07 -12.99
CA ASN A 105 -13.94 -1.21 -13.86
C ASN A 105 -12.95 -1.36 -15.02
#